data_AF-A0A0B6Z8U5-F1
#
_entry.id   AF-A0A0B6Z8U5-F1
#
_cell.length_a   1.000
_cell.length_b   1.000
_cell.length_c   1.000
_cell.angle_alpha   90.00
_cell.angle_beta   90.00
_cell.angle_gamma   90.00
#
_symmetry.space_group_name_H-M   'P 1'
#
loop_
_entity.id
_entity.type
_entity.pdbx_description
1 polymer ?
#
loop_
_entity_poly.entity_id
_entity_poly.type
_entity_poly.pdbx_seq_one_letter_code
_entity_poly.pdbx_strand_id
1 'polypeptide(L)'
;EVLNIRDDLINTLETNLDNMDNLERKVSIISDQIQLQCEKTSNMSICTASSLKRRYTIVDSKDKEEKQPLKKDESKLVQAEAMETGKVKLNVYRTYIHAVGIILSIVIIIFFLLYNAASIYSNVWLSQWSNDASNPNISKNVDHRNMRLGVYGVLGLLQGIFVFINSLMRLLGAVAASRVLHTGILTNVIQSPMNFFDTTPIGRIVNRFSKDLDTLDTMI
;
A
#
# COMPACT_ATOMS: atom_id res chain seq x y z
N GLU A 1 27.89 6.61 51.08
CA GLU A 1 27.81 7.13 49.69
C GLU A 1 27.24 6.12 48.69
N VAL A 2 27.81 4.92 48.55
CA VAL A 2 27.40 3.95 47.50
C VAL A 2 25.92 3.50 47.58
N LEU A 3 25.33 3.40 48.78
CA LEU A 3 23.92 3.03 48.93
C LEU A 3 22.96 4.12 48.45
N ASN A 4 23.32 5.40 48.63
CA ASN A 4 22.48 6.54 48.23
C ASN A 4 22.41 6.69 46.70
N ILE A 5 23.51 6.37 46.00
CA ILE A 5 23.58 6.41 44.53
C ILE A 5 22.78 5.26 43.91
N ARG A 6 22.78 4.07 44.55
CA ARG A 6 21.99 2.93 44.09
C ARG A 6 20.50 3.22 44.19
N ASP A 7 20.06 3.78 45.31
CA ASP A 7 18.65 4.06 45.55
C ASP A 7 18.15 5.21 44.63
N ASP A 8 19.00 6.18 44.29
CA ASP A 8 18.71 7.23 43.28
C ASP A 8 18.60 6.67 41.85
N LEU A 9 19.46 5.70 41.49
CA LEU A 9 19.40 5.00 40.21
C LEU A 9 18.14 4.12 40.08
N ILE A 10 17.73 3.47 41.17
CA ILE A 10 16.51 2.65 41.20
C ILE A 10 15.28 3.55 41.04
N ASN A 11 15.20 4.67 41.78
CA ASN A 11 14.09 5.63 41.63
C ASN A 11 14.04 6.24 40.23
N THR A 12 15.20 6.51 39.62
CA THR A 12 15.29 7.00 38.24
C THR A 12 14.86 5.94 37.23
N LEU A 13 15.14 4.65 37.47
CA LEU A 13 14.67 3.58 36.59
C LEU A 13 13.17 3.31 36.75
N GLU A 14 12.65 3.33 37.98
CA GLU A 14 11.23 3.15 38.26
C GLU A 14 10.39 4.28 37.64
N THR A 15 10.84 5.53 37.75
CA THR A 15 10.17 6.67 37.10
C THR A 15 10.20 6.61 35.58
N ASN A 16 11.27 6.07 34.98
CA ASN A 16 11.34 5.87 33.53
C ASN A 16 10.47 4.70 33.04
N LEU A 17 10.36 3.62 33.82
CA LEU A 17 9.45 2.51 33.57
C LEU A 17 7.98 2.94 33.64
N ASP A 18 7.60 3.71 34.66
CA ASP A 18 6.24 4.27 34.80
C ASP A 18 5.87 5.20 33.63
N ASN A 19 6.84 5.98 33.13
CA ASN A 19 6.62 6.84 31.96
C ASN A 19 6.38 6.03 30.68
N MET A 20 7.04 4.87 30.51
CA MET A 20 6.82 3.98 29.36
C MET A 20 5.45 3.31 29.43
N ASP A 21 5.02 2.83 30.59
CA ASP A 21 3.67 2.27 30.81
C ASP A 21 2.57 3.31 30.58
N ASN A 22 2.81 4.57 30.95
CA ASN A 22 1.90 5.67 30.67
C ASN A 22 1.84 5.97 29.15
N LEU A 23 2.97 5.83 28.45
CA LEU A 23 3.03 6.00 27.00
C LEU A 23 2.29 4.89 26.26
N GLU A 24 2.43 3.62 26.67
CA GLU A 24 1.70 2.50 26.07
C GLU A 24 0.19 2.63 26.29
N ARG A 25 -0.25 3.06 27.49
CA ARG A 25 -1.67 3.34 27.74
C ARG A 25 -2.19 4.49 26.85
N LYS A 26 -1.41 5.56 26.66
CA LYS A 26 -1.79 6.65 25.75
C LYS A 26 -1.89 6.20 24.30
N VAL A 27 -0.95 5.36 23.84
CA VAL A 27 -0.97 4.78 22.49
C VAL A 27 -2.19 3.88 22.30
N SER A 28 -2.53 3.07 23.31
CA SER A 28 -3.73 2.21 23.30
C SER A 28 -5.03 3.03 23.19
N ILE A 29 -5.16 4.10 24.01
CA ILE A 29 -6.31 5.01 23.96
C ILE A 29 -6.42 5.71 22.58
N ILE A 30 -5.30 6.11 21.99
CA ILE A 30 -5.27 6.73 20.66
C ILE A 30 -5.69 5.72 19.58
N SER A 31 -5.21 4.48 19.65
CA SER A 31 -5.65 3.39 18.74
C SER A 31 -7.16 3.13 18.85
N ASP A 32 -7.70 3.07 20.06
CA ASP A 32 -9.14 2.89 20.29
C ASP A 32 -9.95 4.09 19.76
N GLN A 33 -9.46 5.32 19.93
CA GLN A 33 -10.09 6.51 19.34
C GLN A 33 -10.08 6.50 17.81
N ILE A 34 -9.01 6.00 17.20
CA ILE A 34 -8.91 5.85 15.74
C ILE A 34 -9.90 4.79 15.24
N GLN A 35 -10.04 3.66 15.95
CA GLN A 35 -11.01 2.62 15.60
C GLN A 35 -12.46 3.12 15.73
N LEU A 36 -12.78 3.84 16.81
CA LEU A 36 -14.09 4.46 17.00
C LEU A 36 -14.41 5.52 15.92
N GLN A 37 -13.42 6.30 15.46
CA GLN A 37 -13.57 7.24 14.33
C GLN A 37 -13.82 6.51 13.00
N CYS A 38 -13.09 5.43 12.72
CA CYS A 38 -13.31 4.59 11.54
C CYS A 38 -14.71 3.93 11.53
N GLU A 39 -15.19 3.44 12.67
CA GLU A 39 -16.52 2.83 12.77
C GLU A 39 -17.64 3.89 12.65
N LYS A 40 -17.45 5.07 13.25
CA LYS A 40 -18.42 6.17 13.16
C LYS A 40 -18.50 6.76 11.75
N THR A 41 -17.38 6.85 11.01
CA THR A 41 -17.37 7.30 9.61
C THR A 41 -17.97 6.26 8.66
N SER A 42 -17.76 4.97 8.92
CA SER A 42 -18.43 3.87 8.22
C SER A 42 -19.96 3.93 8.42
N ASN A 43 -20.42 4.05 9.67
CA ASN A 43 -21.85 4.13 9.99
C ASN A 43 -22.50 5.44 9.53
N MET A 44 -21.79 6.57 9.55
CA MET A 44 -22.26 7.86 9.01
C MET A 44 -22.49 7.77 7.50
N SER A 45 -21.59 7.08 6.78
CA SER A 45 -21.68 6.86 5.32
C SER A 45 -22.86 5.93 4.97
N ILE A 46 -23.18 4.97 5.85
CA ILE A 46 -24.35 4.08 5.69
C ILE A 46 -25.67 4.80 6.03
N CYS A 47 -25.68 5.71 7.01
CA CYS A 47 -26.87 6.47 7.42
C CYS A 47 -27.23 7.65 6.49
N THR A 48 -26.26 8.28 5.82
CA THR A 48 -26.57 9.29 4.78
C THR A 48 -27.19 8.66 3.53
N ALA A 49 -26.79 7.43 3.18
CA ALA A 49 -27.37 6.70 2.07
C ALA A 49 -28.83 6.25 2.31
N SER A 50 -29.21 5.94 3.56
CA SER A 50 -30.56 5.47 3.90
C SER A 50 -31.57 6.59 4.16
N SER A 51 -31.12 7.78 4.55
CA SER A 51 -31.98 8.93 4.87
C SER A 51 -32.48 9.70 3.63
N LEU A 52 -31.76 9.65 2.50
CA LEU A 52 -32.20 10.27 1.24
C LEU A 52 -33.30 9.49 0.50
N LYS A 53 -33.60 8.25 0.91
CA LYS A 53 -34.60 7.40 0.23
C LYS A 53 -36.04 7.53 0.76
N ARG A 54 -36.28 8.30 1.84
CA ARG A 54 -37.59 8.33 2.53
C ARG A 54 -38.47 9.55 2.20
N ARG A 55 -38.04 10.51 1.36
CA ARG A 55 -38.75 11.81 1.24
C ARG A 55 -39.61 12.02 -0.02
N TYR A 56 -39.92 10.98 -0.80
CA TYR A 56 -40.85 11.06 -1.93
C TYR A 56 -41.87 9.92 -1.91
N THR A 57 -42.88 10.02 -1.05
CA THR A 57 -44.16 9.27 -1.20
C THR A 57 -45.17 9.85 -0.22
N ILE A 58 -45.74 11.02 -0.52
CA ILE A 58 -47.05 11.46 -0.01
C ILE A 58 -47.69 12.30 -1.13
N VAL A 59 -48.99 12.11 -1.37
CA VAL A 59 -49.87 12.69 -2.43
C VAL A 59 -49.91 11.77 -3.67
N ASP A 60 -51.00 11.11 -4.09
CA ASP A 60 -52.43 11.23 -3.80
C ASP A 60 -53.21 9.97 -4.25
N SER A 61 -54.32 9.70 -3.56
CA SER A 61 -55.61 9.16 -4.01
C SER A 61 -55.85 7.72 -4.51
N LYS A 62 -57.00 7.22 -4.02
CA LYS A 62 -57.69 5.94 -4.22
C LYS A 62 -58.24 5.75 -5.64
N ASP A 63 -58.29 4.50 -6.15
CA ASP A 63 -59.51 3.68 -6.33
C ASP A 63 -59.22 2.37 -7.11
N LYS A 64 -60.24 1.51 -7.21
CA LYS A 64 -60.27 0.04 -7.29
C LYS A 64 -59.92 -0.65 -8.64
N GLU A 65 -59.66 -1.97 -8.49
CA GLU A 65 -60.00 -3.13 -9.35
C GLU A 65 -59.08 -3.66 -10.49
N GLU A 66 -58.70 -4.93 -10.29
CA GLU A 66 -58.54 -6.09 -11.21
C GLU A 66 -57.41 -6.22 -12.29
N LYS A 67 -56.57 -7.25 -12.05
CA LYS A 67 -55.74 -8.15 -12.91
C LYS A 67 -55.19 -7.67 -14.26
N GLN A 68 -53.85 -7.74 -14.41
CA GLN A 68 -53.11 -8.30 -15.57
C GLN A 68 -51.58 -8.41 -15.28
N PRO A 69 -50.81 -9.24 -16.03
CA PRO A 69 -49.55 -9.82 -15.56
C PRO A 69 -48.40 -8.79 -15.50
N LEU A 70 -47.53 -8.95 -14.48
CA LEU A 70 -46.35 -8.12 -14.26
C LEU A 70 -45.46 -8.08 -15.52
N LYS A 71 -45.46 -6.93 -16.20
CA LYS A 71 -44.39 -6.54 -17.10
C LYS A 71 -43.10 -6.39 -16.29
N LYS A 72 -42.04 -6.99 -16.83
CA LYS A 72 -40.65 -6.93 -16.40
C LYS A 72 -40.24 -5.49 -16.09
N ASP A 73 -39.69 -5.28 -14.89
CA ASP A 73 -39.16 -4.01 -14.37
C ASP A 73 -38.25 -3.28 -15.39
N GLU A 74 -38.78 -2.27 -16.06
CA GLU A 74 -38.02 -1.29 -16.87
C GLU A 74 -37.52 -0.10 -16.01
N SER A 75 -37.43 -0.25 -14.69
CA SER A 75 -37.23 0.88 -13.75
C SER A 75 -35.92 0.85 -12.96
N LYS A 76 -35.03 -0.13 -13.18
CA LYS A 76 -33.67 -0.09 -12.63
C LYS A 76 -32.70 0.52 -13.65
N LEU A 77 -32.68 1.85 -13.69
CA LEU A 77 -31.65 2.61 -14.42
C LEU A 77 -30.25 2.36 -13.87
N VAL A 78 -30.14 1.90 -12.61
CA VAL A 78 -28.84 1.57 -11.99
C VAL A 78 -28.50 0.11 -12.19
N GLN A 79 -27.49 -0.15 -13.01
CA GLN A 79 -26.93 -1.49 -13.19
C GLN A 79 -26.18 -1.91 -11.91
N ALA A 80 -26.45 -3.13 -11.43
CA ALA A 80 -25.66 -3.77 -10.38
C ALA A 80 -24.32 -4.22 -10.98
N GLU A 81 -23.20 -3.88 -10.33
CA GLU A 81 -21.88 -4.28 -10.81
C GLU A 81 -21.74 -5.81 -10.70
N ALA A 82 -21.45 -6.46 -11.83
CA ALA A 82 -21.08 -7.86 -11.87
C ALA A 82 -19.60 -7.98 -11.53
N MET A 83 -19.29 -8.65 -10.43
CA MET A 83 -17.92 -8.97 -10.04
C MET A 83 -17.57 -10.35 -10.58
N GLU A 84 -16.61 -10.43 -11.49
CA GLU A 84 -16.04 -11.70 -11.95
C GLU A 84 -15.24 -12.33 -10.80
N THR A 85 -15.68 -13.49 -10.31
CA THR A 85 -15.00 -14.26 -9.26
C THR A 85 -14.17 -15.38 -9.91
N GLY A 86 -12.84 -15.31 -9.80
CA GLY A 86 -11.94 -16.32 -10.39
C GLY A 86 -10.48 -15.87 -10.55
N LYS A 87 -9.67 -16.69 -11.24
CA LYS A 87 -8.28 -16.35 -11.59
C LYS A 87 -8.25 -15.25 -12.65
N VAL A 88 -7.45 -14.21 -12.41
CA VAL A 88 -7.28 -13.09 -13.34
C VAL A 88 -6.61 -13.58 -14.62
N LYS A 89 -7.19 -13.26 -15.79
CA LYS A 89 -6.64 -13.61 -17.10
C LYS A 89 -5.28 -12.92 -17.31
N LEU A 90 -4.27 -13.64 -17.80
CA LEU A 90 -2.92 -13.09 -18.09
C LEU A 90 -2.94 -11.88 -19.05
N ASN A 91 -3.97 -11.79 -19.90
CA ASN A 91 -4.16 -10.65 -20.79
C ASN A 91 -4.32 -9.32 -20.03
N VAL A 92 -4.95 -9.35 -18.84
CA VAL A 92 -5.16 -8.14 -18.01
C VAL A 92 -3.83 -7.61 -17.50
N TYR A 93 -2.92 -8.48 -17.07
CA TYR A 93 -1.58 -8.09 -16.64
C TYR A 93 -0.78 -7.44 -17.79
N ARG A 94 -0.87 -7.99 -19.01
CA ARG A 94 -0.20 -7.40 -20.18
C ARG A 94 -0.77 -6.03 -20.53
N THR A 95 -2.09 -5.87 -20.54
CA THR A 95 -2.72 -4.57 -20.78
C THR A 95 -2.32 -3.56 -19.71
N TYR A 96 -2.23 -3.98 -18.44
CA TYR A 96 -1.75 -3.12 -17.35
C TYR A 96 -0.30 -2.66 -17.56
N ILE A 97 0.61 -3.60 -17.85
CA ILE A 97 2.03 -3.29 -18.12
C ILE A 97 2.18 -2.36 -19.33
N HIS A 98 1.38 -2.59 -20.38
CA HIS A 98 1.37 -1.73 -21.56
C HIS A 98 0.84 -0.32 -21.26
N ALA A 99 -0.20 -0.20 -20.43
CA ALA A 99 -0.79 1.07 -20.03
C ALA A 99 0.15 1.92 -19.15
N VAL A 100 0.93 1.28 -18.28
CA VAL A 100 1.93 1.94 -17.41
C VAL A 100 3.17 2.39 -18.21
N GLY A 101 3.47 1.73 -19.32
CA GLY A 101 4.59 2.04 -20.20
C GLY A 101 5.67 0.95 -20.14
N ILE A 102 5.85 0.27 -21.26
CA ILE A 102 6.78 -0.87 -21.40
C ILE A 102 8.22 -0.48 -21.06
N ILE A 103 8.65 0.71 -21.46
CA ILE A 103 10.03 1.19 -21.22
C ILE A 103 10.28 1.36 -19.72
N LEU A 104 9.37 2.01 -19.00
CA LEU A 104 9.49 2.20 -17.55
C LEU A 104 9.46 0.86 -16.81
N SER A 105 8.57 -0.04 -17.21
CA SER A 105 8.47 -1.39 -16.62
C SER A 105 9.78 -2.18 -16.80
N ILE A 106 10.37 -2.17 -18.00
CA ILE A 106 11.64 -2.85 -18.28
C ILE A 106 12.77 -2.27 -17.43
N VAL A 107 12.85 -0.94 -17.33
CA VAL A 107 13.88 -0.27 -16.51
C VAL A 107 13.76 -0.69 -15.05
N ILE A 108 12.55 -0.69 -14.47
CA ILE A 108 12.32 -1.11 -13.07
C ILE A 108 12.75 -2.57 -12.86
N ILE A 109 12.40 -3.47 -13.78
CA ILE A 109 12.80 -4.89 -13.70
C ILE A 109 14.32 -5.03 -13.73
N ILE A 110 15.01 -4.32 -14.62
CA ILE A 110 16.47 -4.37 -14.72
C ILE A 110 17.12 -3.88 -13.41
N PHE A 111 16.69 -2.75 -12.86
CA PHE A 111 17.22 -2.22 -11.60
C PHE A 111 16.93 -3.16 -10.43
N PHE A 112 15.75 -3.78 -10.40
CA PHE A 112 15.41 -4.78 -9.40
C PHE A 112 16.33 -6.01 -9.47
N LEU A 113 16.60 -6.53 -10.67
CA LEU A 113 17.52 -7.65 -10.87
C LEU A 113 18.95 -7.28 -10.45
N LEU A 114 19.43 -6.08 -10.80
CA LEU A 114 20.76 -5.60 -10.40
C LEU A 114 20.88 -5.48 -8.88
N TYR A 115 19.87 -4.94 -8.21
CA TYR A 115 19.82 -4.86 -6.75
C TYR A 115 19.88 -6.25 -6.10
N ASN A 116 19.08 -7.21 -6.59
CA ASN A 116 19.07 -8.57 -6.07
C ASN A 116 20.41 -9.28 -6.34
N ALA A 117 20.99 -9.10 -7.52
CA ALA A 117 22.29 -9.67 -7.86
C ALA A 117 23.41 -9.12 -6.95
N ALA A 118 23.43 -7.81 -6.71
CA ALA A 118 24.38 -7.18 -5.79
C ALA A 118 24.22 -7.70 -4.35
N SER A 119 22.98 -7.88 -3.90
CA SER A 119 22.67 -8.48 -2.60
C SER A 119 23.17 -9.92 -2.49
N ILE A 120 22.90 -10.76 -3.49
CA ILE A 120 23.38 -12.15 -3.54
C ILE A 120 24.91 -12.18 -3.56
N TYR A 121 25.54 -11.32 -4.38
CA TYR A 121 27.00 -11.22 -4.46
C TYR A 121 27.63 -10.87 -3.11
N SER A 122 27.07 -9.90 -2.38
CA SER A 122 27.52 -9.52 -1.03
C SER A 122 27.48 -10.72 -0.06
N ASN A 123 26.39 -11.50 -0.11
CA ASN A 123 26.24 -12.71 0.70
C ASN A 123 27.23 -13.82 0.31
N VAL A 124 27.45 -14.06 -0.99
CA VAL A 124 28.41 -15.05 -1.49
C VAL A 124 29.83 -14.67 -1.09
N TRP A 125 30.19 -13.39 -1.18
CA TRP A 125 31.50 -12.89 -0.76
C TRP A 125 31.76 -13.17 0.73
N LEU A 126 30.76 -12.92 1.59
CA LEU A 126 30.85 -13.20 3.02
C LEU A 126 31.00 -14.70 3.29
N SER A 127 30.29 -15.55 2.55
CA SER A 127 30.40 -17.00 2.64
C SER A 127 31.81 -17.50 2.28
N GLN A 128 32.38 -17.00 1.17
CA GLN A 128 33.75 -17.34 0.77
C GLN A 128 34.77 -16.89 1.81
N TRP A 129 34.59 -15.70 2.39
CA TRP A 129 35.46 -15.23 3.45
C TRP A 129 35.36 -16.09 4.71
N SER A 130 34.16 -16.52 5.11
CA SER A 130 33.95 -17.41 6.26
C SER A 130 34.64 -18.76 6.07
N ASN A 131 34.54 -19.35 4.88
CA ASN A 131 35.21 -20.62 4.54
C ASN A 131 36.75 -20.49 4.59
N ASP A 132 37.31 -19.42 4.05
CA ASP A 132 38.76 -19.19 4.08
C ASP A 132 39.28 -18.84 5.48
N ALA A 133 38.46 -18.19 6.31
CA ALA A 133 38.80 -17.87 7.70
C ALA A 133 38.94 -19.12 8.57
N SER A 134 38.28 -20.23 8.20
CA SER A 134 38.43 -21.52 8.89
C SER A 134 39.80 -22.17 8.70
N ASN A 135 40.56 -21.76 7.67
CA ASN A 135 41.91 -22.25 7.40
C ASN A 135 42.97 -21.42 8.17
N PRO A 136 43.65 -21.99 9.19
CA PRO A 136 44.56 -21.24 10.08
C PRO A 136 45.83 -20.72 9.39
N ASN A 137 46.23 -21.32 8.26
CA ASN A 137 47.38 -20.87 7.47
C ASN A 137 47.12 -19.56 6.71
N ILE A 138 45.86 -19.32 6.33
CA ILE A 138 45.44 -18.12 5.58
C ILE A 138 45.06 -17.00 6.55
N SER A 139 44.41 -17.33 7.68
CA SER A 139 43.94 -16.33 8.65
C SER A 139 45.06 -15.62 9.42
N LYS A 140 46.24 -16.26 9.56
CA LYS A 140 47.43 -15.66 10.20
C LYS A 140 48.08 -14.53 9.38
N ASN A 141 47.82 -14.47 8.07
CA ASN A 141 48.38 -13.42 7.22
C ASN A 141 47.61 -12.10 7.42
N VAL A 142 48.25 -11.16 8.11
CA VAL A 142 47.67 -9.85 8.46
C VAL A 142 47.30 -9.03 7.23
N ASP A 143 48.12 -9.10 6.17
CA ASP A 143 47.90 -8.36 4.91
C ASP A 143 46.67 -8.85 4.15
N HIS A 144 46.48 -10.17 4.07
CA HIS A 144 45.31 -10.78 3.41
C HIS A 144 44.01 -10.44 4.15
N ARG A 145 44.04 -10.35 5.48
CA ARG A 145 42.89 -9.95 6.28
C ARG A 145 42.53 -8.48 6.05
N ASN A 146 43.53 -7.58 6.07
CA ASN A 146 43.31 -6.15 5.84
C ASN A 146 42.75 -5.87 4.44
N MET A 147 43.25 -6.57 3.41
CA MET A 147 42.72 -6.46 2.05
C MET A 147 41.24 -6.88 1.97
N ARG A 148 40.86 -7.99 2.60
CA ARG A 148 39.46 -8.47 2.61
C ARG A 148 38.51 -7.55 3.38
N LEU A 149 38.96 -7.01 4.52
CA LEU A 149 38.20 -5.99 5.26
C LEU A 149 38.00 -4.72 4.42
N GLY A 150 39.04 -4.29 3.69
CA GLY A 150 38.93 -3.16 2.76
C GLY A 150 37.91 -3.42 1.65
N VAL A 151 37.98 -4.58 0.99
CA VAL A 151 37.03 -4.97 -0.05
C VAL A 151 35.60 -5.04 0.51
N TYR A 152 35.40 -5.62 1.69
CA TYR A 152 34.09 -5.68 2.32
C TYR A 152 33.55 -4.28 2.68
N GLY A 153 34.40 -3.39 3.19
CA GLY A 153 34.03 -2.00 3.46
C GLY A 153 33.57 -1.26 2.20
N VAL A 154 34.32 -1.40 1.10
CA VAL A 154 33.95 -0.81 -0.20
C VAL A 154 32.68 -1.45 -0.77
N LEU A 155 32.51 -2.77 -0.66
CA LEU A 155 31.31 -3.48 -1.08
C LEU A 155 30.07 -3.04 -0.30
N GLY A 156 30.19 -2.83 1.02
CA GLY A 156 29.10 -2.32 1.86
C GLY A 156 28.71 -0.90 1.48
N LEU A 157 29.68 -0.01 1.25
CA LEU A 157 29.43 1.36 0.77
C LEU A 157 28.74 1.33 -0.61
N LEU A 158 29.24 0.52 -1.54
CA LEU A 158 28.66 0.37 -2.87
C LEU A 158 27.23 -0.18 -2.79
N GLN A 159 26.99 -1.20 -1.96
CA GLN A 159 25.66 -1.76 -1.72
C GLN A 159 24.70 -0.70 -1.17
N GLY A 160 25.13 0.12 -0.20
CA GLY A 160 24.35 1.23 0.33
C GLY A 160 23.95 2.24 -0.75
N ILE A 161 24.91 2.62 -1.60
CA ILE A 161 24.66 3.52 -2.74
C ILE A 161 23.65 2.89 -3.72
N PHE A 162 23.79 1.61 -4.05
CA PHE A 162 22.87 0.90 -4.92
C PHE A 162 21.45 0.81 -4.34
N VAL A 163 21.32 0.55 -3.04
CA VAL A 163 20.03 0.55 -2.34
C VAL A 163 19.39 1.94 -2.41
N PHE A 164 20.17 2.98 -2.18
CA PHE A 164 19.68 4.36 -2.23
C PHE A 164 19.19 4.73 -3.64
N ILE A 165 19.97 4.44 -4.68
CA ILE A 165 19.58 4.69 -6.08
C ILE A 165 18.32 3.90 -6.44
N ASN A 166 18.24 2.63 -6.06
CA ASN A 166 17.07 1.79 -6.33
C ASN A 166 15.82 2.30 -5.60
N SER A 167 15.98 2.79 -4.36
CA SER A 167 14.90 3.44 -3.60
C SER A 167 14.40 4.71 -4.30
N LEU A 168 15.32 5.57 -4.73
CA LEU A 168 14.98 6.80 -5.44
C LEU A 168 14.28 6.50 -6.77
N MET A 169 14.77 5.50 -7.53
CA MET A 169 14.15 5.08 -8.78
C MET A 169 12.72 4.55 -8.57
N ARG A 170 12.48 3.78 -7.51
CA ARG A 170 11.12 3.32 -7.15
C ARG A 170 10.20 4.49 -6.82
N LEU A 171 10.66 5.45 -6.00
CA LEU A 171 9.87 6.62 -5.63
C LEU A 171 9.51 7.48 -6.85
N LEU A 172 10.49 7.76 -7.71
CA LEU A 172 10.25 8.52 -8.94
C LEU A 172 9.35 7.77 -9.92
N GLY A 173 9.54 6.44 -10.04
CA GLY A 173 8.71 5.56 -10.85
C GLY A 173 7.27 5.51 -10.35
N ALA A 174 7.05 5.43 -9.03
CA ALA A 174 5.74 5.45 -8.40
C ALA A 174 4.99 6.76 -8.69
N VAL A 175 5.66 7.91 -8.49
CA VAL A 175 5.07 9.22 -8.78
C VAL A 175 4.75 9.38 -10.27
N ALA A 176 5.63 8.91 -11.16
CA ALA A 176 5.39 8.95 -12.60
C ALA A 176 4.20 8.05 -13.00
N ALA A 177 4.16 6.82 -12.47
CA ALA A 177 3.07 5.87 -12.72
C ALA A 177 1.73 6.39 -12.21
N SER A 178 1.69 6.93 -10.99
CA SER A 178 0.51 7.56 -10.39
C SER A 178 -0.05 8.66 -11.29
N ARG A 179 0.80 9.58 -11.79
CA ARG A 179 0.38 10.64 -12.72
C ARG A 179 -0.22 10.10 -14.02
N VAL A 180 0.41 9.09 -14.62
CA VAL A 180 -0.07 8.47 -15.87
C VAL A 180 -1.40 7.76 -15.65
N LEU A 181 -1.55 7.03 -14.55
CA LEU A 181 -2.79 6.32 -14.21
C LEU A 181 -3.93 7.31 -13.91
N HIS A 182 -3.68 8.33 -13.07
CA HIS A 182 -4.68 9.35 -12.74
C HIS A 182 -5.19 10.07 -13.99
N THR A 183 -4.28 10.53 -14.86
CA THR A 183 -4.67 11.24 -16.09
C THR A 183 -5.40 10.33 -17.06
N GLY A 184 -4.94 9.09 -17.25
CA GLY A 184 -5.58 8.13 -18.15
C GLY A 184 -7.00 7.75 -17.74
N ILE A 185 -7.25 7.50 -16.45
CA ILE A 185 -8.61 7.17 -16.00
C ILE A 185 -9.51 8.41 -16.02
N LEU A 186 -9.00 9.59 -15.64
CA LEU A 186 -9.76 10.84 -15.67
C LEU A 186 -10.21 11.20 -17.09
N THR A 187 -9.32 11.12 -18.09
CA THR A 187 -9.67 11.39 -19.48
C THR A 187 -10.72 10.42 -20.00
N ASN A 188 -10.61 9.14 -19.65
CA ASN A 188 -11.57 8.11 -20.06
C ASN A 188 -12.96 8.34 -19.45
N VAL A 189 -13.04 8.81 -18.21
CA VAL A 189 -14.33 9.13 -17.57
C VAL A 189 -14.95 10.37 -18.18
N ILE A 190 -14.18 11.45 -18.41
CA ILE A 190 -14.70 12.69 -19.01
C ILE A 190 -15.20 12.45 -20.44
N GLN A 191 -14.58 11.54 -21.18
CA GLN A 191 -14.99 11.19 -22.55
C GLN A 191 -16.18 10.20 -22.60
N SER A 192 -16.63 9.68 -21.46
CA SER A 192 -17.73 8.70 -21.46
C SER A 192 -19.08 9.35 -21.84
N PRO A 193 -19.93 8.63 -22.59
CA PRO A 193 -21.24 9.16 -23.01
C PRO A 193 -22.16 9.37 -21.80
N MET A 194 -23.08 10.34 -21.89
CA MET A 194 -24.00 10.70 -20.79
C MET A 194 -24.74 9.49 -20.18
N ASN A 195 -25.08 8.50 -21.02
CA ASN A 195 -25.73 7.24 -20.61
C ASN A 195 -24.93 6.45 -19.56
N PHE A 196 -23.59 6.58 -19.51
CA PHE A 196 -22.76 5.96 -18.48
C PHE A 196 -23.00 6.57 -17.09
N PHE A 197 -23.23 7.88 -17.03
CA PHE A 197 -23.46 8.60 -15.77
C PHE A 197 -24.89 8.43 -15.25
N ASP A 198 -25.85 8.19 -16.13
CA ASP A 198 -27.24 7.89 -15.74
C ASP A 198 -27.38 6.46 -15.16
N THR A 199 -26.51 5.55 -15.58
CA THR A 199 -26.54 4.13 -15.16
C THR A 199 -25.61 3.80 -13.98
N THR A 200 -24.60 4.63 -13.71
CA THR A 200 -23.67 4.45 -12.59
C THR A 200 -23.73 5.65 -11.63
N PRO A 201 -24.08 5.45 -10.34
CA PRO A 201 -24.17 6.56 -9.41
C PRO A 201 -22.79 7.17 -9.18
N ILE A 202 -22.71 8.50 -9.14
CA ILE A 202 -21.44 9.24 -9.03
C ILE A 202 -20.61 8.84 -7.81
N GLY A 203 -21.26 8.48 -6.70
CA GLY A 203 -20.59 7.99 -5.48
C GLY A 203 -19.81 6.69 -5.69
N ARG A 204 -20.22 5.85 -6.64
CA ARG A 204 -19.51 4.61 -6.97
C ARG A 204 -18.25 4.88 -7.77
N ILE A 205 -18.32 5.80 -8.71
CA ILE A 205 -17.18 6.27 -9.49
C ILE A 205 -16.12 6.87 -8.52
N VAL A 206 -16.54 7.76 -7.62
CA VAL A 206 -15.65 8.37 -6.62
C VAL A 206 -15.06 7.33 -5.67
N ASN A 207 -15.86 6.40 -5.14
CA ASN A 207 -15.36 5.35 -4.25
C ASN A 207 -14.32 4.46 -4.95
N ARG A 208 -14.54 4.14 -6.22
CA ARG A 208 -13.61 3.33 -7.02
C ARG A 208 -12.32 4.09 -7.32
N PHE A 209 -12.41 5.36 -7.67
CA PHE A 209 -11.25 6.22 -7.85
C PHE A 209 -10.42 6.31 -6.56
N SER A 210 -11.02 6.74 -5.46
CA SER A 210 -10.27 6.96 -4.22
C SER A 210 -9.67 5.66 -3.70
N LYS A 211 -10.44 4.57 -3.65
CA LYS A 211 -9.99 3.33 -3.02
C LYS A 211 -9.02 2.53 -3.89
N ASP A 212 -9.27 2.45 -5.20
CA ASP A 212 -8.40 1.70 -6.10
C ASP A 212 -7.09 2.45 -6.34
N LEU A 213 -7.09 3.79 -6.45
CA LEU A 213 -5.85 4.57 -6.59
C LEU A 213 -5.02 4.57 -5.30
N ASP A 214 -5.66 4.71 -4.14
CA ASP A 214 -4.97 4.63 -2.85
C ASP A 214 -4.34 3.25 -2.64
N THR A 215 -5.04 2.17 -3.00
CA THR A 215 -4.47 0.82 -2.94
C THR A 215 -3.28 0.67 -3.89
N LEU A 216 -3.33 1.25 -5.10
CA LEU A 216 -2.22 1.19 -6.04
C LEU A 216 -1.01 2.02 -5.59
N ASP A 217 -1.22 3.17 -4.95
CA ASP A 217 -0.16 4.03 -4.46
C ASP A 217 0.51 3.47 -3.19
N THR A 218 -0.28 2.85 -2.31
CA THR A 218 0.21 2.26 -1.05
C THR A 218 0.90 0.90 -1.21
N MET A 219 0.62 0.16 -2.30
CA MET A 219 1.18 -1.17 -2.54
C MET A 219 2.52 -1.17 -3.32
N ILE A 220 3.03 0.01 -3.70
CA ILE A 220 4.32 0.20 -4.40
C ILE A 220 5.41 0.58 -3.41
#